data_AF-A0A927R8S5-F1
#
_entry.id   AF-A0A927R8S5-F1
#
_cell.length_a   1.000
_cell.length_b   1.000
_cell.length_c   1.000
_cell.angle_alpha   90.00
_cell.angle_beta   90.00
_cell.angle_gamma   90.00
#
_symmetry.space_group_name_H-M   'P 1'
#
loop_
_entity.id
_entity.type
_entity.pdbx_description
1 polymer ?
#
loop_
_entity_poly.entity_id
_entity_poly.type
_entity_poly.pdbx_seq_one_letter_code
_entity_poly.pdbx_strand_id
1 'polypeptide(L)'
;MRIEMWSDIICPICGMTQQRLRKAVADFEHGDEVEIIHRSFQVHPGIPPEGITQTQLSLNAGMTIAQMNNVLRLVEIAADEEGFGGYHAIDRTLGPTDLTHELLAYATDQGKHHEAWTGMFNAHLEAAWTAPPSPAPCVRPGTRATPLPR
;
A
#
# COMPACT_ATOMS: atom_id res chain seq x y z
N MET A 1 -1.73 7.80 -20.63
CA MET A 1 -1.51 6.33 -20.55
C MET A 1 -2.03 5.81 -19.21
N ARG A 2 -2.60 4.60 -19.16
CA ARG A 2 -3.09 4.00 -17.92
C ARG A 2 -2.31 2.73 -17.58
N ILE A 3 -1.86 2.62 -16.33
CA ILE A 3 -1.19 1.45 -15.76
C ILE A 3 -2.10 0.83 -14.72
N GLU A 4 -2.46 -0.44 -14.90
CA GLU A 4 -3.29 -1.17 -13.95
C GLU A 4 -2.44 -2.16 -13.14
N MET A 5 -2.53 -2.05 -11.82
CA MET A 5 -1.77 -2.88 -10.87
C MET A 5 -2.73 -3.76 -10.08
N TRP A 6 -2.69 -5.07 -10.29
CA TRP A 6 -3.39 -6.00 -9.40
C TRP A 6 -2.60 -6.10 -8.10
N SER A 7 -3.27 -5.81 -6.98
CA SER A 7 -2.58 -5.66 -5.70
C SER A 7 -3.45 -6.14 -4.55
N ASP A 8 -2.77 -6.63 -3.50
CA ASP A 8 -3.37 -6.99 -2.23
C ASP A 8 -2.71 -6.18 -1.12
N ILE A 9 -3.46 -5.78 -0.08
CA ILE A 9 -2.93 -4.94 0.99
C ILE A 9 -1.94 -5.71 1.88
N ILE A 10 -2.13 -7.02 2.05
CA ILE A 10 -1.23 -7.88 2.85
C ILE A 10 0.08 -8.25 2.14
N CYS A 11 0.22 -7.85 0.87
CA CYS A 11 1.38 -8.10 0.03
C CYS A 11 2.40 -6.95 0.20
N PRO A 12 3.51 -7.16 0.92
CA PRO A 12 4.48 -6.08 1.16
C PRO A 12 5.16 -5.60 -0.12
N ILE A 13 5.38 -6.51 -1.07
CA ILE A 13 5.95 -6.18 -2.37
C ILE A 13 5.05 -5.22 -3.14
N CYS A 14 3.72 -5.37 -3.02
CA CYS A 14 2.76 -4.55 -3.74
C CYS A 14 2.86 -3.06 -3.31
N GLY A 15 3.02 -2.79 -2.01
CA GLY A 15 3.26 -1.43 -1.50
C GLY A 15 4.62 -0.87 -1.90
N MET A 16 5.69 -1.68 -1.80
CA MET A 16 7.03 -1.26 -2.26
C MET A 16 7.04 -0.95 -3.77
N THR A 17 6.41 -1.77 -4.59
CA THR A 17 6.30 -1.56 -6.04
C THR A 17 5.47 -0.32 -6.36
N GLN A 18 4.40 -0.04 -5.60
CA GLN A 18 3.66 1.22 -5.75
C GLN A 18 4.59 2.42 -5.55
N GLN A 19 5.40 2.41 -4.48
CA GLN A 19 6.35 3.49 -4.19
C GLN A 19 7.41 3.63 -5.29
N ARG A 20 7.97 2.52 -5.77
CA ARG A 20 8.92 2.50 -6.90
C ARG A 20 8.31 3.06 -8.18
N LEU A 21 7.11 2.63 -8.53
CA LEU A 21 6.43 3.07 -9.74
C LEU A 21 6.10 4.57 -9.67
N ARG A 22 5.65 5.06 -8.51
CA ARG A 22 5.40 6.48 -8.31
C ARG A 22 6.66 7.33 -8.50
N LYS A 23 7.81 6.89 -7.97
CA LYS A 23 9.11 7.54 -8.19
C LYS A 23 9.45 7.55 -9.69
N ALA A 24 9.35 6.40 -10.35
CA ALA A 24 9.65 6.27 -11.78
C ALA A 24 8.73 7.14 -12.66
N VAL A 25 7.44 7.25 -12.34
CA VAL A 25 6.50 8.11 -13.06
C VAL A 25 6.78 9.59 -12.80
N ALA A 26 7.21 9.98 -11.60
CA ALA A 26 7.59 11.36 -11.32
C ALA A 26 8.82 11.82 -12.13
N ASP A 27 9.74 10.90 -12.42
CA ASP A 27 10.95 11.17 -13.23
C ASP A 27 10.71 10.99 -14.74
N PHE A 28 9.54 10.52 -15.15
CA PHE A 28 9.20 10.28 -16.54
C PHE A 28 8.73 11.57 -17.23
N GLU A 29 9.25 11.87 -18.42
CA GLU A 29 8.97 13.11 -19.17
C GLU A 29 7.46 13.38 -19.38
N HIS A 30 6.65 12.33 -19.55
CA HIS A 30 5.19 12.41 -19.70
C HIS A 30 4.45 11.86 -18.47
N GLY A 31 5.05 11.97 -17.29
CA GLY A 31 4.51 11.41 -16.04
C GLY A 31 3.13 11.94 -15.66
N ASP A 32 2.84 13.19 -16.03
CA ASP A 32 1.54 13.85 -15.85
C ASP A 32 0.42 13.24 -16.71
N GLU A 33 0.77 12.53 -17.78
CA GLU A 33 -0.17 11.78 -18.61
C GLU A 33 -0.39 10.34 -18.10
N VAL A 34 0.31 9.90 -17.05
CA VAL A 34 0.22 8.54 -16.52
C VAL A 34 -0.77 8.46 -15.36
N GLU A 35 -1.79 7.63 -15.54
CA GLU A 35 -2.73 7.24 -14.48
C GLU A 35 -2.38 5.85 -13.94
N ILE A 36 -2.12 5.73 -12.64
CA ILE A 36 -1.87 4.45 -11.97
C ILE A 36 -3.15 4.02 -11.24
N ILE A 37 -3.72 2.88 -11.60
CA ILE A 37 -4.93 2.35 -10.97
C ILE A 37 -4.64 0.98 -10.34
N HIS A 38 -4.94 0.85 -9.05
CA HIS A 38 -4.93 -0.45 -8.39
C HIS A 38 -6.23 -1.22 -8.68
N ARG A 39 -6.10 -2.52 -8.88
CA ARG A 39 -7.17 -3.48 -8.99
C ARG A 39 -7.06 -4.48 -7.85
N SER A 40 -8.19 -4.77 -7.21
CA SER A 40 -8.23 -5.73 -6.11
C SER A 40 -7.79 -7.12 -6.56
N PHE A 41 -6.92 -7.72 -5.77
CA PHE A 41 -6.48 -9.10 -5.90
C PHE A 41 -6.25 -9.66 -4.51
N GLN A 42 -6.73 -10.88 -4.23
CA GLN A 42 -6.47 -11.57 -2.98
C GLN A 42 -5.38 -12.61 -3.20
N VAL A 43 -4.21 -12.39 -2.62
CA VAL A 43 -3.09 -13.36 -2.66
C VAL A 43 -3.46 -14.62 -1.88
N HIS A 44 -4.20 -14.45 -0.78
CA HIS A 44 -4.68 -15.53 0.07
C HIS A 44 -6.17 -15.37 0.39
N PRO A 45 -7.09 -15.74 -0.52
CA PRO A 45 -8.53 -15.56 -0.33
C PRO A 45 -9.13 -16.45 0.77
N GLY A 46 -8.39 -17.46 1.25
CA GLY A 46 -8.84 -18.41 2.27
C GLY A 46 -8.38 -18.09 3.70
N ILE A 47 -7.80 -16.91 3.96
CA ILE A 47 -7.42 -16.54 5.33
C ILE A 47 -8.70 -16.42 6.18
N PRO A 48 -8.78 -17.09 7.34
CA PRO A 48 -9.97 -17.06 8.17
C PRO A 48 -10.13 -15.72 8.89
N PRO A 49 -11.33 -15.36 9.40
CA PRO A 49 -11.58 -14.08 10.05
C PRO A 49 -10.68 -13.79 11.26
N GLU A 50 -10.29 -14.81 12.02
CA GLU A 50 -9.35 -14.72 13.14
C GLU A 50 -7.90 -14.48 12.71
N GLY A 51 -7.61 -14.56 11.41
CA GLY A 51 -6.30 -14.40 10.82
C GLY A 51 -5.42 -15.65 10.87
N ILE A 52 -4.22 -15.54 10.30
CA ILE A 52 -3.21 -16.59 10.28
C ILE A 52 -1.84 -15.97 10.53
N THR A 53 -1.01 -16.62 11.33
CA THR A 53 0.37 -16.16 11.52
C THR A 53 1.16 -16.36 10.23
N GLN A 54 2.11 -15.48 9.94
CA GLN A 54 2.99 -15.62 8.78
C GLN A 54 3.73 -16.97 8.82
N THR A 55 4.14 -17.42 10.01
CA THR A 55 4.76 -18.74 10.19
C THR A 55 3.82 -19.86 9.76
N GLN A 56 2.58 -19.89 10.24
CA GLN A 56 1.62 -20.93 9.89
C GLN A 56 1.32 -20.91 8.38
N LEU A 57 1.16 -19.72 7.81
CA LEU A 57 0.92 -19.55 6.38
C LEU A 57 2.08 -20.10 5.54
N SER A 58 3.34 -19.81 5.91
CA SER A 58 4.53 -20.31 5.22
C SER A 58 4.70 -21.83 5.36
N LEU A 59 4.41 -22.39 6.54
CA LEU A 59 4.42 -23.84 6.77
C LEU A 59 3.35 -24.55 5.92
N ASN A 60 2.14 -23.99 5.84
CA ASN A 60 1.06 -24.50 5.01
C ASN A 60 1.42 -24.48 3.51
N ALA A 61 2.24 -23.51 3.09
CA ALA A 61 2.79 -23.43 1.74
C ALA A 61 3.97 -24.40 1.49
N GLY A 62 4.33 -25.25 2.46
CA GLY A 62 5.39 -26.25 2.34
C GLY A 62 6.80 -25.74 2.58
N MET A 63 6.97 -24.53 3.12
CA MET A 63 8.29 -24.00 3.47
C MET A 63 8.78 -24.58 4.80
N THR A 64 10.08 -24.78 4.92
CA THR A 64 10.74 -24.91 6.24
C THR A 64 10.87 -23.55 6.90
N ILE A 65 11.04 -23.52 8.23
CA ILE A 65 11.32 -22.28 8.98
C ILE A 65 12.57 -21.56 8.45
N ALA A 66 13.61 -22.32 8.08
CA ALA A 66 14.83 -21.75 7.51
C ALA A 66 14.58 -21.05 6.15
N GLN A 67 13.81 -21.69 5.26
CA GLN A 67 13.42 -21.08 3.98
C GLN A 67 12.55 -19.83 4.19
N MET A 68 11.55 -19.91 5.08
CA MET A 68 10.71 -18.79 5.44
C MET A 68 11.55 -17.60 5.91
N ASN A 69 12.45 -17.81 6.88
CA ASN A 69 13.30 -16.74 7.42
C ASN A 69 14.17 -16.13 6.33
N ASN A 70 14.77 -16.94 5.45
CA ASN A 70 15.59 -16.44 4.35
C ASN A 70 14.79 -15.56 3.39
N VAL A 71 13.58 -15.98 3.00
CA VAL A 71 12.73 -15.22 2.07
C VAL A 71 12.21 -13.94 2.72
N LEU A 72 11.65 -14.04 3.93
CA LEU A 72 11.04 -12.90 4.60
C LEU A 72 12.06 -11.85 5.03
N ARG A 73 13.29 -12.27 5.38
CA ARG A 73 14.37 -11.33 5.68
C ARG A 73 14.73 -10.45 4.48
N LEU A 74 14.70 -11.00 3.27
CA LEU A 74 14.94 -10.21 2.06
C LEU A 74 13.82 -9.18 1.84
N VAL A 75 12.57 -9.51 2.20
CA VAL A 75 11.45 -8.58 2.13
C VAL A 75 11.63 -7.44 3.13
N GLU A 76 12.06 -7.74 4.37
CA GLU A 76 12.35 -6.69 5.37
C GLU A 76 13.47 -5.75 4.92
N ILE A 77 14.55 -6.29 4.34
CA ILE A 77 15.65 -5.48 3.80
C ILE A 77 15.15 -4.57 2.66
N ALA A 78 14.39 -5.12 1.71
CA ALA A 78 13.84 -4.35 0.61
C ALA A 78 12.86 -3.25 1.08
N ALA A 79 12.11 -3.52 2.16
CA ALA A 79 11.19 -2.55 2.75
C ALA A 79 11.97 -1.37 3.36
N ASP A 80 13.06 -1.65 4.08
CA ASP A 80 13.94 -0.61 4.64
C ASP A 80 14.56 0.27 3.55
N GLU A 81 15.05 -0.33 2.45
CA GLU A 81 15.58 0.38 1.28
C GLU A 81 14.56 1.32 0.62
N GLU A 82 13.26 1.00 0.71
CA GLU A 82 12.18 1.84 0.18
C GLU A 82 11.65 2.89 1.17
N GLY A 83 12.18 2.92 2.39
CA GLY A 83 11.80 3.87 3.44
C GLY A 83 10.76 3.34 4.42
N PHE A 84 10.40 2.06 4.36
CA PHE A 84 9.51 1.38 5.31
C PHE A 84 10.29 0.75 6.46
N GLY A 85 11.15 1.57 7.09
CA GLY A 85 11.98 1.13 8.22
C GLY A 85 11.12 0.63 9.38
N GLY A 86 11.41 -0.59 9.86
CA GLY A 86 10.65 -1.23 10.93
C GLY A 86 9.51 -2.15 10.45
N TYR A 87 9.40 -2.43 9.15
CA TYR A 87 8.54 -3.51 8.68
C TYR A 87 9.06 -4.88 9.18
N HIS A 88 8.22 -5.61 9.91
CA HIS A 88 8.53 -6.94 10.44
C HIS A 88 7.70 -8.01 9.73
N ALA A 89 8.36 -8.80 8.89
CA ALA A 89 7.67 -9.76 8.04
C ALA A 89 7.43 -11.10 8.75
N ILE A 90 8.34 -11.52 9.63
CA ILE A 90 8.34 -12.86 10.23
C ILE A 90 7.26 -13.00 11.32
N ASP A 91 7.18 -12.04 12.24
CA ASP A 91 6.34 -12.12 13.45
C ASP A 91 5.04 -11.33 13.30
N ARG A 92 4.30 -11.60 12.20
CA ARG A 92 3.03 -10.93 11.91
C ARG A 92 1.85 -11.89 11.77
N THR A 93 0.66 -11.37 12.00
CA THR A 93 -0.60 -12.05 11.70
C THR A 93 -1.27 -11.35 10.52
N LEU A 94 -1.75 -12.14 9.56
CA LEU A 94 -2.44 -11.68 8.37
C LEU A 94 -3.93 -11.95 8.51
N GLY A 95 -4.75 -10.97 8.16
CA GLY A 95 -6.20 -11.09 8.09
C GLY A 95 -6.71 -11.24 6.65
N PRO A 96 -8.00 -11.56 6.48
CA PRO A 96 -8.64 -11.53 5.17
C PRO A 96 -8.67 -10.09 4.62
N THR A 97 -8.68 -9.95 3.31
CA THR A 97 -8.62 -8.63 2.64
C THR A 97 -9.86 -8.30 1.82
N ASP A 98 -10.91 -9.12 1.87
CA ASP A 98 -12.19 -8.93 1.20
C ASP A 98 -12.83 -7.58 1.54
N LEU A 99 -13.09 -7.30 2.82
CA LEU A 99 -13.70 -6.04 3.26
C LEU A 99 -12.78 -4.84 3.03
N THR A 100 -11.47 -5.05 3.11
CA THR A 100 -10.49 -4.01 2.77
C THR A 100 -10.57 -3.65 1.28
N HIS A 101 -10.71 -4.64 0.40
CA HIS A 101 -10.89 -4.42 -1.03
C HIS A 101 -12.23 -3.75 -1.37
N GLU A 102 -13.32 -4.11 -0.67
CA GLU A 102 -14.60 -3.41 -0.81
C GLU A 102 -14.50 -1.94 -0.37
N LEU A 103 -13.82 -1.65 0.75
CA LEU A 103 -13.57 -0.29 1.19
C LEU A 103 -12.74 0.50 0.17
N LEU A 104 -11.74 -0.11 -0.45
CA LEU A 104 -10.90 0.51 -1.48
C LEU A 104 -11.70 0.77 -2.77
N ALA A 105 -12.60 -0.12 -3.14
CA ALA A 105 -13.54 0.10 -4.24
C ALA A 105 -14.46 1.28 -3.93
N TYR A 106 -15.06 1.32 -2.74
CA TYR A 106 -15.87 2.45 -2.31
C TYR A 106 -15.10 3.77 -2.32
N ALA A 107 -13.87 3.80 -1.79
CA ALA A 107 -13.03 5.00 -1.82
C ALA A 107 -12.70 5.46 -3.25
N THR A 108 -12.60 4.52 -4.20
CA THR A 108 -12.44 4.83 -5.62
C THR A 108 -13.65 5.59 -6.17
N ASP A 109 -14.87 5.14 -5.86
CA ASP A 109 -16.11 5.82 -6.25
C ASP A 109 -16.24 7.23 -5.64
N GLN A 110 -15.60 7.46 -4.50
CA GLN A 110 -15.53 8.77 -3.85
C GLN A 110 -14.39 9.67 -4.39
N GLY A 111 -13.67 9.24 -5.43
CA GLY A 111 -12.53 9.98 -5.99
C GLY A 111 -11.28 9.96 -5.11
N LYS A 112 -11.19 9.03 -4.14
CA LYS A 112 -10.09 8.88 -3.17
C LYS A 112 -9.23 7.65 -3.41
N HIS A 113 -9.21 7.13 -4.65
CA HIS A 113 -8.48 5.91 -5.01
C HIS A 113 -7.03 5.92 -4.50
N HIS A 114 -6.24 6.90 -4.92
CA HIS A 114 -4.82 6.98 -4.57
C HIS A 114 -4.59 7.16 -3.07
N GLU A 115 -5.37 8.03 -2.41
CA GLU A 115 -5.26 8.29 -0.96
C GLU A 115 -5.51 7.00 -0.16
N ALA A 116 -6.59 6.28 -0.48
CA ALA A 116 -6.97 5.08 0.24
C ALA A 116 -5.99 3.92 0.04
N TRP A 117 -5.56 3.66 -1.21
CA TRP A 117 -4.59 2.60 -1.50
C TRP A 117 -3.23 2.88 -0.87
N THR A 118 -2.73 4.12 -0.97
CA THR A 118 -1.45 4.52 -0.34
C THR A 118 -1.56 4.42 1.17
N GLY A 119 -2.65 4.92 1.77
CA GLY A 119 -2.88 4.84 3.21
C GLY A 119 -2.92 3.41 3.73
N MET A 120 -3.56 2.49 2.99
CA MET A 120 -3.60 1.07 3.37
C MET A 120 -2.24 0.39 3.26
N PHE A 121 -1.45 0.67 2.22
CA PHE A 121 -0.09 0.14 2.13
C PHE A 121 0.83 0.68 3.23
N ASN A 122 0.75 1.97 3.52
CA ASN A 122 1.52 2.56 4.62
C ASN A 122 1.12 1.95 5.96
N ALA A 123 -0.18 1.79 6.23
CA ALA A 123 -0.64 1.13 7.45
C ALA A 123 -0.17 -0.32 7.56
N HIS A 124 0.04 -1.01 6.43
CA HIS A 124 0.56 -2.36 6.40
C HIS A 124 2.09 -2.44 6.58
N LEU A 125 2.84 -1.47 6.03
CA LEU A 125 4.30 -1.51 5.94
C LEU A 125 5.01 -0.67 7.01
N GLU A 126 4.38 0.38 7.53
CA GLU A 126 4.97 1.29 8.51
C GLU A 126 4.51 0.92 9.92
N ALA A 127 5.45 0.59 10.81
CA ALA A 127 5.16 0.39 12.24
C ALA A 127 4.80 1.69 12.99
N ALA A 128 4.86 2.86 12.34
CA ALA A 128 4.39 4.13 12.88
C ALA A 128 4.05 5.09 11.73
N TRP A 129 2.76 5.31 11.50
CA TRP A 129 2.26 6.39 10.63
C TRP A 129 2.90 7.72 11.05
N THR A 130 3.74 8.28 10.20
CA THR A 130 3.94 9.73 10.15
C THR A 130 3.23 10.21 8.89
N ALA A 131 2.19 11.02 9.06
CA ALA A 131 1.44 11.58 7.94
C ALA A 131 2.41 12.14 6.89
N PRO A 132 2.24 11.85 5.60
CA PRO A 132 2.96 12.61 4.58
C PRO A 132 2.60 14.10 4.75
N PRO A 133 3.54 15.03 4.51
CA PRO A 133 3.16 16.43 4.45
C PRO A 133 2.04 16.57 3.42
N SER A 134 0.94 17.23 3.84
CA SER A 134 -0.21 17.51 2.98
C SER A 134 0.28 17.91 1.59
N PRO A 135 -0.29 17.37 0.49
CA PRO A 135 -0.10 18.01 -0.80
C PRO A 135 -0.48 19.47 -0.62
N ALA A 136 0.29 20.38 -1.23
CA ALA A 136 0.00 21.81 -1.18
C ALA A 136 -1.50 21.99 -1.46
N PRO A 137 -2.20 22.81 -0.65
CA PRO A 137 -3.65 22.97 -0.81
C PRO A 137 -3.91 23.29 -2.28
N CYS A 138 -4.79 22.51 -2.92
CA CYS A 138 -5.24 22.79 -4.28
C CYS A 138 -5.78 24.22 -4.28
N VAL A 139 -4.95 25.16 -4.72
CA VAL A 139 -5.38 26.52 -4.98
C VAL A 139 -6.29 26.41 -6.18
N ARG A 140 -7.61 26.42 -5.94
CA ARG A 140 -8.57 26.68 -7.01
C ARG A 140 -8.19 28.02 -7.64
N PRO A 141 -7.89 28.10 -8.94
CA PRO A 141 -7.71 29.37 -9.59
C PRO A 141 -9.05 30.12 -9.54
N GLY A 142 -9.11 31.24 -8.81
CA GLY A 142 -10.18 32.23 -8.99
C GLY A 142 -11.05 32.64 -7.79
N THR A 143 -10.91 32.08 -6.59
CA THR A 143 -11.69 32.58 -5.44
C THR A 143 -10.87 33.59 -4.62
N ARG A 144 -11.11 34.90 -4.83
CA ARG A 144 -10.66 35.96 -3.93
C ARG A 144 -11.25 35.71 -2.54
N ALA A 145 -10.38 35.47 -1.56
CA ALA A 145 -10.77 35.42 -0.16
C ALA A 145 -11.33 36.79 0.26
N THR A 146 -12.58 36.82 0.69
CA THR A 146 -13.17 37.98 1.36
C THR A 146 -12.78 37.91 2.84
N PRO A 147 -12.20 38.96 3.45
CA PRO A 147 -11.81 38.91 4.85
C PRO A 147 -13.06 38.96 5.74
N LEU A 148 -13.16 38.02 6.68
CA LEU A 148 -14.18 38.03 7.72
C LEU A 148 -13.95 39.20 8.71
N PRO A 149 -15.02 39.85 9.20
CA PRO A 149 -14.90 40.95 10.16
C PRO A 149 -14.55 40.43 11.56
N ARG A 150 -13.93 41.32 12.35
CA ARG A 150 -13.38 41.07 13.70
C ARG A 150 -14.42 40.73 14.75
#